data_AF-A0A924BV19-F1
#
_entry.id   AF-A0A924BV19-F1
#
_cell.length_a   1.000
_cell.length_b   1.000
_cell.length_c   1.000
_cell.angle_alpha   90.00
_cell.angle_beta   90.00
_cell.angle_gamma   90.00
#
_symmetry.space_group_name_H-M   'P 1'
#
loop_
_entity.id
_entity.type
_entity.pdbx_description
1 polymer ?
#
loop_
_entity_poly.entity_id
_entity_poly.type
_entity_poly.pdbx_seq_one_letter_code
_entity_poly.pdbx_strand_id
1 'polypeptide(L)' 'MSTHDSISVVSIKVSQGCEMARWLLQRGGLSFVEQFQAPLLHVIATRAAGGGNEAPVLVIESGGAKAAFGTL' A
#
# COMPACT_ATOMS: atom_id res chain seq x y z
N MET A 1 -4.07 10.02 -14.47
CA MET A 1 -4.58 10.31 -13.12
C MET A 1 -5.41 11.56 -13.19
N SER A 2 -6.69 11.46 -12.86
CA SER A 2 -7.50 12.64 -12.55
C SER A 2 -7.02 13.23 -11.22
N THR A 3 -7.29 14.50 -10.96
CA THR A 3 -6.93 15.23 -9.71
C THR A 3 -7.48 14.61 -8.41
N HIS A 4 -8.25 13.53 -8.48
CA HIS A 4 -8.87 12.84 -7.34
C HIS A 4 -8.42 11.37 -7.19
N ASP A 5 -7.41 10.94 -7.95
CA ASP A 5 -6.83 9.60 -7.80
C ASP A 5 -5.68 9.66 -6.79
N SER A 6 -5.78 8.86 -5.71
CA SER A 6 -4.72 8.75 -4.71
C SER A 6 -4.25 7.30 -4.57
N ILE A 7 -2.94 7.12 -4.36
CA ILE A 7 -2.32 5.83 -4.15
C ILE A 7 -1.62 5.85 -2.80
N SER A 8 -1.90 4.88 -1.94
CA SER A 8 -1.16 4.68 -0.70
C SER A 8 -0.71 3.25 -0.51
N VAL A 9 0.38 3.06 0.21
CA VAL A 9 0.98 1.74 0.45
C VAL A 9 1.20 1.56 1.94
N VAL A 10 0.64 0.50 2.51
CA VAL A 10 0.98 0.03 3.86
C VAL A 10 2.22 -0.84 3.76
N SER A 11 3.32 -0.40 4.37
CA SER A 11 4.64 -1.03 4.24
C SER A 11 5.28 -1.37 5.59
N ILE A 12 6.20 -2.34 5.58
CA ILE A 12 7.11 -2.63 6.70
C ILE A 12 8.53 -2.32 6.22
N LYS A 13 9.29 -1.53 7.02
CA LYS A 13 10.61 -0.99 6.63
C LYS A 13 11.65 -2.02 6.17
N VAL A 14 11.58 -3.27 6.64
CA VAL A 14 12.59 -4.30 6.39
C VAL A 14 12.09 -5.44 5.48
N SER A 15 10.88 -5.31 4.94
CA SER A 15 10.29 -6.35 4.08
C SER A 15 10.73 -6.20 2.62
N GLN A 16 11.35 -7.22 2.06
CA GLN A 16 11.73 -7.26 0.63
C GLN A 16 10.51 -7.11 -0.29
N GLY A 17 9.34 -7.63 0.12
CA GLY A 17 8.09 -7.46 -0.63
C GLY A 17 7.66 -5.99 -0.71
N CYS A 18 7.81 -5.25 0.40
CA CYS A 18 7.51 -3.80 0.43
C CYS A 18 8.52 -3.01 -0.42
N GLU A 19 9.80 -3.36 -0.39
CA GLU A 19 10.82 -2.76 -1.26
C GLU A 19 10.49 -2.95 -2.75
N MET A 20 10.06 -4.15 -3.13
CA MET A 20 9.67 -4.46 -4.51
C MET A 20 8.45 -3.63 -4.94
N ALA A 21 7.41 -3.54 -4.10
CA ALA A 21 6.24 -2.71 -4.40
C ALA A 21 6.62 -1.24 -4.60
N ARG A 22 7.47 -0.71 -3.72
CA ARG A 22 7.99 0.66 -3.84
C ARG A 22 8.72 0.86 -5.17
N TRP A 23 9.61 -0.07 -5.52
CA TRP A 23 10.39 0.00 -6.76
C TRP A 23 9.50 -0.02 -8.00
N LEU A 24 8.46 -0.87 -8.02
CA LEU A 24 7.50 -0.94 -9.12
C LEU A 24 6.71 0.35 -9.28
N LEU A 25 6.22 0.94 -8.18
CA LEU A 25 5.49 2.21 -8.22
C LEU A 25 6.36 3.36 -8.71
N GLN A 26 7.61 3.45 -8.22
CA GLN A 26 8.58 4.44 -8.67
C GLN A 26 8.91 4.26 -10.16
N ARG A 27 9.15 3.02 -10.62
CA ARG A 27 9.39 2.69 -12.03
C ARG A 27 8.19 3.04 -12.93
N GLY A 28 6.98 2.89 -12.42
CA GLY A 28 5.75 3.26 -13.11
C GLY A 28 5.48 4.76 -13.16
N GLY A 29 6.29 5.59 -12.49
CA GLY A 29 6.07 7.03 -12.39
C GLY A 29 4.80 7.40 -11.61
N LEU A 30 4.33 6.49 -10.75
CA LEU A 30 3.12 6.70 -9.95
C LEU A 30 3.49 7.44 -8.67
N SER A 31 2.82 8.55 -8.39
CA SER A 31 2.90 9.22 -7.09
C SER A 31 2.12 8.41 -6.06
N PHE A 32 2.74 8.08 -4.92
CA PHE A 32 2.10 7.35 -3.83
C PHE A 32 2.58 7.85 -2.47
N VAL A 33 1.75 7.63 -1.45
CA VAL A 33 2.09 7.88 -0.04
C VAL A 33 2.38 6.56 0.65
N GLU A 34 3.57 6.42 1.23
CA GLU A 34 3.94 5.22 1.96
C GLU A 34 3.75 5.39 3.46
N GLN A 35 3.02 4.45 4.08
CA GLN A 35 2.77 4.41 5.51
C GLN A 35 3.55 3.24 6.12
N PHE A 36 4.63 3.58 6.82
CA PHE A 36 5.44 2.58 7.50
C PHE A 36 4.81 2.14 8.82
N GLN A 37 4.65 0.83 8.96
CA GLN A 37 4.13 0.21 10.16
C GLN A 37 5.22 -0.54 10.90
N ALA A 38 5.11 -0.56 12.24
CA ALA A 38 5.99 -1.39 13.06
C ALA A 38 5.72 -2.88 12.76
N PRO A 39 6.74 -3.75 12.71
CA PRO A 39 6.60 -5.16 12.32
C PRO A 39 5.60 -5.98 13.13
N LEU A 40 5.22 -5.57 14.35
CA LEU A 40 4.20 -6.27 15.15
C LEU A 40 2.79 -5.65 15.00
N LEU A 41 2.69 -4.38 14.58
CA LEU A 41 1.43 -3.65 14.47
C LEU A 41 0.92 -3.55 13.03
N HIS A 42 1.70 -4.02 12.05
CA HIS A 42 1.34 -3.95 10.64
C HIS A 42 0.03 -4.68 10.33
N VAL A 43 -0.27 -5.81 10.99
CA VAL A 43 -1.49 -6.60 10.76
C VAL A 43 -2.77 -5.78 10.97
N ILE A 44 -2.77 -4.85 11.95
CA ILE A 44 -3.92 -3.99 12.20
C ILE A 44 -4.11 -3.03 11.01
N ALA A 45 -3.01 -2.41 10.56
CA ALA A 45 -3.02 -1.46 9.46
C ALA A 45 -3.31 -2.15 8.11
N THR A 46 -2.80 -3.35 7.85
CA THR A 46 -3.06 -4.10 6.62
C THR A 46 -4.53 -4.51 6.54
N ARG A 47 -5.12 -4.97 7.64
CA ARG A 47 -6.56 -5.29 7.72
C ARG A 47 -7.44 -4.05 7.58
N ALA A 48 -7.08 -2.94 8.23
CA ALA A 48 -7.80 -1.66 8.08
C ALA A 48 -7.74 -1.10 6.63
N ALA A 49 -6.67 -1.38 5.91
CA ALA A 49 -6.52 -1.03 4.51
C ALA A 49 -7.34 -1.93 3.58
N GLY A 50 -7.87 -3.07 4.04
CA GLY A 50 -8.62 -4.04 3.24
C GLY A 50 -7.80 -5.23 2.74
N GLY A 51 -6.59 -5.42 3.27
CA GLY A 51 -5.75 -6.60 3.01
C GLY A 51 -5.83 -7.66 4.12
N GLY A 52 -4.94 -8.65 4.05
CA GLY A 52 -4.79 -9.72 5.04
C GLY A 52 -3.81 -9.39 6.17
N ASN A 53 -3.07 -10.40 6.62
CA ASN A 53 -2.02 -10.22 7.65
C ASN A 53 -0.65 -9.85 7.04
N GLU A 54 -0.58 -9.68 5.72
CA GLU A 54 0.68 -9.43 5.02
C GLU A 54 0.76 -7.99 4.50
N ALA A 55 1.99 -7.47 4.46
CA ALA A 55 2.34 -6.25 3.76
C ALA A 55 3.26 -6.60 2.57
N PRO A 56 3.19 -5.86 1.45
CA PRO A 56 2.53 -4.56 1.30
C PRO A 56 1.03 -4.65 0.99
N VAL A 57 0.27 -3.63 1.38
CA VAL A 57 -1.11 -3.41 0.91
C VAL A 57 -1.15 -2.13 0.09
N LEU A 58 -1.50 -2.24 -1.20
CA LEU A 58 -1.71 -1.12 -2.10
C LEU A 58 -3.17 -0.68 -2.03
N VAL A 59 -3.42 0.59 -1.71
CA VAL A 59 -4.74 1.19 -1.69
C VAL A 59 -4.82 2.23 -2.79
N ILE A 60 -5.81 2.08 -3.67
CA ILE A 60 -6.11 3.03 -4.74
C ILE A 60 -7.49 3.61 -4.44
N GLU A 61 -7.55 4.94 -4.35
CA GLU A 61 -8.81 5.67 -4.24
C GLU A 61 -9.02 6.48 -5.51
N SER A 62 -10.13 6.23 -6.19
CA SER A 62 -10.49 6.94 -7.42
C SER A 62 -11.98 7.28 -7.39
N GLY A 63 -12.33 8.56 -7.43
CA GLY A 63 -13.71 9.02 -7.55
C GLY A 63 -14.68 8.51 -6.47
N GLY A 64 -14.19 8.17 -5.27
CA GLY A 64 -14.98 7.62 -4.16
C GLY A 64 -14.98 6.08 -4.07
N ALA A 65 -14.36 5.38 -5.02
CA ALA A 65 -14.12 3.94 -4.93
C ALA A 65 -12.74 3.64 -4.35
N LYS A 66 -12.65 2.69 -3.41
CA LYS A 66 -11.42 2.23 -2.79
C LYS A 66 -11.15 0.77 -3.16
N ALA A 67 -10.00 0.49 -3.74
CA ALA A 67 -9.51 -0.86 -4.02
C ALA A 67 -8.25 -1.13 -3.18
N ALA A 68 -8.17 -2.31 -2.59
CA ALA A 68 -7.00 -2.75 -1.82
C ALA A 68 -6.46 -4.05 -2.41
N PHE A 69 -5.14 -4.12 -2.59
CA PHE A 69 -4.45 -5.32 -3.04
C PHE A 69 -3.33 -5.68 -2.07
N GLY A 70 -3.44 -6.84 -1.44
CA GLY A 70 -2.45 -7.45 -0.58
C GLY A 70 -2.75 -8.95 -0.49
N THR A 71 -1.74 -9.78 -0.21
CA THR A 71 -1.95 -11.22 -0.08
C THR A 71 -2.98 -11.51 1.03
N LEU A 72 -3.84 -12.51 0.78
CA LEU A 72 -4.95 -12.93 1.66
C LEU A 72 -4.47 -13.39 3.04
#